data_AF-A0A958Q4V9-F1
#
_entry.id   AF-A0A958Q4V9-F1
#
_cell.length_a   1.000
_cell.length_b   1.000
_cell.length_c   1.000
_cell.angle_alpha   90.00
_cell.angle_beta   90.00
_cell.angle_gamma   90.00
#
_symmetry.space_group_name_H-M   'P 1'
#
loop_
_entity.id
_entity.type
_entity.pdbx_description
1 polymer ?
#
loop_
_entity_poly.entity_id
_entity_poly.type
_entity_poly.pdbx_seq_one_letter_code
_entity_poly.pdbx_strand_id
1 'polypeptide(L)'
;MEISSTYHTGTQSVLIALEVPRSHVVTLQTYIDSYEGVGVVRTLDQQQSIVGILTTPDMMPIVFEILADVASTIPWRPVEQFPEELAKVFLAQL
;
A
#
# COMPACT_ATOMS: atom_id res chain seq x y z
N MET A 1 13.93 -3.31 7.93
CA MET A 1 13.08 -4.38 7.38
C MET A 1 12.88 -4.03 5.92
N GLU A 2 13.58 -4.69 5.00
CA GLU A 2 13.48 -4.41 3.56
C GLU A 2 12.16 -5.00 3.03
N ILE A 3 11.27 -4.14 2.55
CA ILE A 3 9.95 -4.54 2.04
C ILE A 3 10.11 -4.81 0.54
N SER A 4 10.02 -6.08 0.15
CA SER A 4 10.25 -6.57 -1.23
C SER A 4 9.05 -6.37 -2.18
N SER A 5 8.09 -5.51 -1.84
CA SER A 5 6.76 -5.42 -2.48
C SER A 5 6.50 -4.05 -3.11
N THR A 6 7.54 -3.44 -3.65
CA THR A 6 7.50 -2.09 -4.23
C THR A 6 7.47 -2.21 -5.75
N TYR A 7 6.39 -1.72 -6.38
CA TYR A 7 6.24 -1.74 -7.84
C TYR A 7 6.31 -0.31 -8.39
N HIS A 8 7.17 -0.09 -9.38
CA HIS A 8 7.35 1.21 -10.03
C HIS A 8 6.51 1.30 -11.29
N THR A 9 5.81 2.41 -11.49
CA THR A 9 5.24 2.79 -12.79
C THR A 9 6.20 3.72 -13.54
N GLY A 10 6.12 3.71 -14.89
CA GLY A 10 6.81 4.68 -15.74
C GLY A 10 6.42 6.15 -15.48
N THR A 11 5.38 6.40 -14.68
CA THR A 11 4.95 7.71 -14.17
C THR A 11 5.10 7.78 -12.65
N GLN A 12 6.25 8.26 -12.15
CA GLN A 12 6.54 8.84 -10.79
C GLN A 12 5.85 8.26 -9.53
N SER A 13 5.24 7.08 -9.59
CA SER A 13 4.39 6.51 -8.55
C SER A 13 4.85 5.11 -8.23
N VAL A 14 4.56 4.72 -6.99
CA VAL A 14 5.01 3.48 -6.37
C VAL A 14 3.80 2.84 -5.72
N LEU A 15 3.62 1.55 -5.96
CA LEU A 15 2.62 0.72 -5.29
C LEU A 15 3.29 -0.14 -4.23
N ILE A 16 2.86 -0.02 -2.99
CA ILE A 16 3.24 -0.89 -1.88
C ILE A 16 2.07 -1.85 -1.63
N ALA A 17 2.25 -3.13 -1.96
CA ALA A 17 1.22 -4.15 -1.78
C ALA A 17 1.32 -4.81 -0.40
N LEU A 18 0.22 -4.79 0.35
CA LEU A 18 0.13 -5.32 1.71
C LEU A 18 -1.07 -6.24 1.85
N GLU A 19 -0.90 -7.32 2.61
CA GLU A 19 -2.05 -8.03 3.15
C GLU A 19 -2.46 -7.42 4.49
N VAL A 20 -3.76 -7.13 4.62
CA VAL A 20 -4.35 -6.49 5.79
C VAL A 20 -5.70 -7.15 6.04
N PRO A 21 -6.04 -7.57 7.27
CA PRO A 21 -7.34 -8.16 7.52
C PRO A 21 -8.46 -7.18 7.13
N ARG A 22 -9.51 -7.69 6.50
CA ARG A 22 -10.62 -6.88 5.96
C ARG A 22 -11.21 -5.90 6.99
N SER A 23 -11.28 -6.31 8.25
CA SER A 23 -11.79 -5.48 9.36
C SER A 23 -10.95 -4.22 9.61
N HIS A 24 -9.70 -4.18 9.16
CA HIS A 24 -8.76 -3.08 9.38
C HIS A 24 -8.46 -2.25 8.13
N VAL A 25 -8.97 -2.61 6.95
CA VAL A 25 -8.71 -1.87 5.70
C VAL A 25 -9.13 -0.41 5.80
N VAL A 26 -10.33 -0.15 6.33
CA VAL A 26 -10.84 1.23 6.52
C VAL A 26 -10.00 1.98 7.56
N THR A 27 -9.53 1.30 8.61
CA THR A 27 -8.66 1.91 9.62
C THR A 27 -7.32 2.31 9.02
N LEU A 28 -6.67 1.42 8.24
CA LEU A 28 -5.43 1.72 7.54
C LEU A 28 -5.62 2.89 6.57
N GLN A 29 -6.70 2.88 5.79
CA GLN A 29 -7.03 3.98 4.90
C GLN A 29 -7.17 5.30 5.66
N THR A 30 -7.86 5.31 6.80
CA THR A 30 -8.01 6.51 7.63
C THR A 30 -6.66 7.03 8.13
N TYR A 31 -5.75 6.14 8.54
CA TYR A 31 -4.40 6.54 8.93
C TYR A 31 -3.66 7.20 7.78
N ILE A 32 -3.61 6.58 6.61
CA ILE A 32 -2.90 7.15 5.45
C ILE A 32 -3.55 8.46 4.99
N ASP A 33 -4.88 8.52 4.88
CA ASP A 33 -5.62 9.71 4.46
C ASP A 33 -5.46 10.88 5.45
N SER A 34 -5.08 10.62 6.72
CA SER A 34 -4.78 11.67 7.70
C SER A 34 -3.45 12.40 7.45
N TYR A 35 -2.56 11.82 6.62
CA TYR A 35 -1.33 12.45 6.18
C TYR A 35 -1.50 12.94 4.74
N GLU A 36 -1.88 14.21 4.58
CA GLU A 36 -2.12 14.81 3.27
C GLU A 36 -0.93 14.64 2.32
N GLY A 37 -1.21 14.15 1.12
CA GLY A 37 -0.22 14.01 0.05
C GLY A 37 0.74 12.81 0.19
N VAL A 38 0.64 12.00 1.25
CA VAL A 38 1.52 10.84 1.46
C VAL A 38 1.16 9.69 0.53
N GLY A 39 -0.12 9.38 0.37
CA GLY A 39 -0.55 8.31 -0.53
C GLY A 39 -2.04 8.05 -0.46
N VAL A 40 -2.46 7.01 -1.17
CA VAL A 40 -3.85 6.59 -1.20
C VAL A 40 -3.96 5.08 -1.10
N VAL A 41 -4.88 4.61 -0.26
CA VAL A 41 -5.15 3.17 -0.10
C VAL A 41 -6.20 2.72 -1.12
N ARG A 42 -5.94 1.59 -1.77
CA ARG A 42 -6.86 0.91 -2.68
C ARG A 42 -6.93 -0.57 -2.33
N THR A 43 -8.11 -1.15 -2.45
CA THR A 43 -8.22 -2.61 -2.36
C THR A 43 -7.82 -3.22 -3.69
N LEU A 44 -6.80 -4.07 -3.69
CA LEU A 44 -6.30 -4.73 -4.90
C LEU A 44 -6.98 -6.08 -5.11
N ASP A 45 -7.19 -6.83 -4.03
CA ASP A 45 -7.91 -8.10 -4.04
C ASP A 45 -8.73 -8.24 -2.75
N GLN A 46 -10.05 -8.19 -2.86
CA GLN A 46 -10.95 -8.38 -1.72
C GLN A 46 -10.90 -9.82 -1.17
N GLN A 47 -10.76 -10.83 -2.03
CA GLN A 47 -10.75 -12.23 -1.61
C GLN A 47 -9.51 -12.53 -0.79
N GLN A 48 -8.35 -12.06 -1.23
CA GLN A 48 -7.06 -12.26 -0.57
C GLN A 48 -6.75 -11.20 0.50
N SER A 49 -7.62 -10.21 0.69
CA SER A 49 -7.42 -9.10 1.64
C SER A 49 -6.14 -8.32 1.36
N ILE A 50 -5.87 -8.10 0.06
CA ILE A 50 -4.72 -7.34 -0.41
C ILE A 50 -5.14 -5.91 -0.66
N VAL A 51 -4.38 -4.98 -0.09
CA VAL A 51 -4.47 -3.55 -0.33
C VAL A 51 -3.18 -3.05 -0.95
N GLY A 52 -3.30 -1.95 -1.67
CA GLY A 52 -2.20 -1.23 -2.28
C GLY A 52 -2.18 0.19 -1.72
N ILE A 53 -1.01 0.62 -1.25
CA ILE A 53 -0.75 2.03 -0.99
C ILE A 53 -0.04 2.58 -2.20
N LEU A 54 -0.72 3.46 -2.92
CA LEU A 54 -0.13 4.22 -3.99
C LEU A 54 0.47 5.49 -3.42
N THR A 55 1.74 5.71 -3.69
CA THR A 55 2.55 6.85 -3.20
C THR A 55 3.52 7.30 -4.28
N THR A 56 4.27 8.37 -4.05
CA THR A 56 5.47 8.70 -4.85
C THR A 56 6.73 8.10 -4.20
N PRO A 57 7.85 7.97 -4.94
CA PRO A 57 9.13 7.55 -4.37
C PRO A 57 9.57 8.39 -3.16
N ASP A 58 9.36 9.71 -3.23
CA ASP A 58 9.79 10.65 -2.17
C ASP A 58 8.96 10.51 -0.89
N MET A 59 7.70 10.09 -1.00
CA MET A 59 6.80 9.86 0.14
C MET A 59 6.88 8.43 0.69
N MET A 60 7.53 7.51 -0.02
CA MET A 60 7.66 6.11 0.38
C MET A 60 8.26 5.91 1.79
N PRO A 61 9.30 6.66 2.23
CA PRO A 61 9.81 6.56 3.59
C PRO A 61 8.74 6.89 4.64
N ILE A 62 7.93 7.92 4.41
CA ILE A 62 6.86 8.34 5.32
C ILE A 62 5.77 7.27 5.40
N VAL A 63 5.41 6.66 4.26
CA VAL A 63 4.46 5.52 4.27
C VAL A 63 4.99 4.39 5.16
N PHE A 64 6.27 4.06 5.07
CA PHE A 64 6.86 3.01 5.90
C PHE A 64 6.92 3.37 7.38
N GLU A 65 7.15 4.64 7.73
CA GLU A 65 7.06 5.12 9.12
C GLU A 65 5.63 4.96 9.66
N ILE A 66 4.62 5.39 8.90
CA ILE A 66 3.21 5.21 9.28
C ILE A 66 2.88 3.73 9.47
N LEU A 67 3.32 2.86 8.54
CA LEU A 67 3.10 1.42 8.63
C LEU A 67 3.76 0.81 9.87
N ALA A 68 4.97 1.24 10.22
CA ALA A 68 5.66 0.80 11.43
C ALA A 68 4.90 1.21 12.70
N ASP A 69 4.41 2.45 12.76
CA ASP A 69 3.66 2.97 13.91
C ASP A 69 2.33 2.23 14.11
N VAL A 70 1.59 1.98 13.02
CA VAL A 70 0.29 1.31 13.09
C VAL A 70 0.41 -0.21 13.25
N ALA A 71 1.59 -0.81 13.08
CA ALA A 71 1.78 -2.26 13.15
C ALA A 71 1.34 -2.89 14.49
N SER A 72 1.36 -2.10 15.57
CA SER A 72 0.88 -2.51 16.89
C SER A 72 -0.65 -2.65 16.99
N THR A 73 -1.39 -1.97 16.11
CA THR A 73 -2.86 -1.87 16.12
C THR A 73 -3.49 -2.54 14.90
N ILE A 74 -2.81 -2.50 13.76
CA ILE A 74 -3.24 -3.03 12.48
C ILE A 74 -2.20 -4.07 12.06
N PRO A 75 -2.52 -5.37 12.17
CA PRO A 75 -1.62 -6.39 11.66
C PRO A 75 -1.58 -6.27 10.12
N TRP A 76 -0.38 -6.19 9.56
CA TRP A 76 -0.15 -6.17 8.12
C TRP A 76 1.08 -6.99 7.78
N ARG A 77 1.15 -7.48 6.54
CA ARG A 77 2.37 -8.10 6.00
C ARG A 77 2.60 -7.66 4.55
N PRO A 78 3.86 -7.53 4.10
CA PRO A 78 4.16 -7.36 2.69
C PRO A 78 3.60 -8.52 1.87
N VAL A 79 3.07 -8.24 0.68
CA VAL A 79 2.72 -9.30 -0.27
C VAL A 79 4.01 -9.80 -0.92
N GLU A 80 4.37 -11.07 -0.71
CA GLU A 80 5.59 -11.65 -1.30
C GLU A 80 5.52 -11.73 -2.83
N GLN A 81 4.34 -11.97 -3.38
CA GLN A 81 4.11 -12.08 -4.83
C GLN A 81 2.77 -11.46 -5.20
N PHE A 82 2.78 -10.19 -5.62
CA PHE A 82 1.62 -9.58 -6.25
C PHE A 82 1.78 -9.62 -7.78
N PRO A 83 0.79 -10.11 -8.55
CA PRO A 83 0.90 -10.20 -10.00
C PRO A 83 1.19 -8.84 -10.62
N GLU A 84 2.32 -8.72 -11.32
CA GLU A 84 2.77 -7.46 -11.92
C GLU A 84 1.73 -6.87 -12.88
N GLU A 85 0.98 -7.73 -13.59
CA GLU A 85 -0.10 -7.30 -14.47
C GLU A 85 -1.26 -6.65 -13.72
N LEU A 86 -1.59 -7.11 -12.52
CA LEU A 86 -2.57 -6.43 -11.67
C LEU A 86 -2.01 -5.10 -11.19
N ALA A 87 -0.74 -5.05 -10.79
CA ALA A 87 -0.09 -3.80 -10.39
C ALA A 87 -0.17 -2.77 -11.54
N LYS A 88 0.14 -3.18 -12.78
CA LYS A 88 0.03 -2.31 -13.97
C LYS A 88 -1.39 -1.82 -14.22
N VAL A 89 -2.42 -2.67 -14.08
CA VAL A 89 -3.82 -2.26 -14.25
C VAL A 89 -4.21 -1.20 -13.23
N PHE A 90 -3.84 -1.37 -11.97
CA PHE A 90 -4.12 -0.38 -10.92
C PHE A 90 -3.33 0.92 -11.13
N LEU A 91 -2.10 0.82 -11.62
CA LEU A 91 -1.25 1.98 -11.90
C LEU A 91 -1.66 2.74 -13.17
N ALA A 92 -2.35 2.10 -14.12
CA ALA A 92 -2.82 2.71 -15.36
C ALA A 92 -4.17 3.45 -15.24
N GLN A 93 -4.85 3.35 -14.10
CA GLN A 93 -6.15 3.99 -13.83
C GLN A 93 -6.06 5.32 -13.08
N LEU A 94 -4.84 5.86 -12.93
CA LEU A 94 -4.51 7.11 -12.27
C LEU A 94 -4.16 8.17 -13.31
#